data_AF-A0A235BV91-F1
#
_entry.id   AF-A0A235BV91-F1
#
_cell.length_a   1.000
_cell.length_b   1.000
_cell.length_c   1.000
_cell.angle_alpha   90.00
_cell.angle_beta   90.00
_cell.angle_gamma   90.00
#
_symmetry.space_group_name_H-M   'P 1'
#
loop_
_entity.id
_entity.type
_entity.pdbx_description
1 polymer ?
#
loop_
_entity_poly.entity_id
_entity_poly.type
_entity_poly.pdbx_seq_one_letter_code
_entity_poly.pdbx_strand_id
1 'polypeptide(L)'
;MHKKYRHLSRDERGKIMYLSMWGKKASQIAVLLGRHKSTISRELCRNVSPYWDHYTDESAQLKADRRRKQASQRYRLKNERIRSYVERKLEDGWSPEIIAGRIKLDLPGCTISHEAIYQYVYHLDKPERDKYIGYLRRSHRRRRKRGTGKAQRKSRIPNRISIDNRPVAVERRRQFGHWEGDSLVSSRNSVALYSLVERKTRLLQLERVRRRDSKRTARAVIKRLGPLMRTPMAASVGTSPRAPILLN
;
A
#
# COMPACT_ATOMS: atom_id res chain seq x y z
N MET A 1 14.12 37.13 -1.45
CA MET A 1 15.08 36.06 -1.80
C MET A 1 15.31 35.17 -0.57
N HIS A 2 14.77 33.94 -0.53
CA HIS A 2 15.02 33.03 0.60
C HIS A 2 16.49 32.61 0.61
N LYS A 3 17.28 33.11 1.57
CA LYS A 3 18.66 32.64 1.79
C LYS A 3 18.61 31.19 2.26
N LYS A 4 18.93 30.23 1.38
CA LYS A 4 19.15 28.83 1.77
C LYS A 4 20.28 28.76 2.77
N TYR A 5 20.01 28.20 3.96
CA TYR A 5 21.02 27.97 4.96
C TYR A 5 22.07 26.97 4.44
N ARG A 6 23.33 27.41 4.39
CA ARG A 6 24.49 26.57 4.05
C ARG A 6 25.39 26.43 5.27
N HIS A 7 25.70 25.19 5.66
CA HIS A 7 26.69 24.93 6.69
C HIS A 7 28.09 25.44 6.25
N LEU A 8 28.96 25.71 7.22
CA LEU A 8 30.35 26.06 6.94
C LEU A 8 31.07 24.85 6.31
N SER A 9 31.82 25.08 5.24
CA SER A 9 32.67 24.10 4.59
C SER A 9 33.95 23.84 5.40
N ARG A 10 34.69 22.79 5.06
CA ARG A 10 36.01 22.52 5.67
C ARG A 10 37.00 23.65 5.41
N ASP A 11 37.02 24.18 4.18
CA ASP A 11 37.84 25.33 3.79
C ASP A 11 37.50 26.60 4.60
N GLU A 12 36.20 26.90 4.77
CA GLU A 12 35.77 28.02 5.60
C GLU A 12 36.21 27.84 7.06
N ARG A 13 36.17 26.62 7.60
CA ARG A 13 36.67 26.33 8.95
C ARG A 13 38.18 26.55 9.08
N GLY A 14 38.96 26.15 8.07
CA GLY A 14 40.40 26.43 8.01
C GLY A 14 40.69 27.93 8.03
N LYS A 15 39.97 28.70 7.20
CA LYS A 15 40.08 30.17 7.18
C LYS A 15 39.71 30.81 8.52
N ILE A 16 38.65 30.32 9.19
CA ILE A 16 38.27 30.77 10.54
C ILE A 16 39.42 30.53 11.53
N MET A 17 40.07 29.38 11.47
CA MET A 17 41.21 29.05 12.36
C MET A 17 42.37 30.04 12.15
N TYR A 18 42.85 30.22 10.92
CA TYR A 18 43.96 31.14 10.63
C TYR A 18 43.64 32.58 11.04
N LEU A 19 42.44 33.07 10.71
CA LEU A 19 42.04 34.44 11.05
C LEU A 19 41.87 34.64 12.57
N SER A 20 41.38 33.62 13.28
CA SER A 20 41.29 33.65 14.74
C SER A 20 42.67 33.65 15.38
N MET A 21 43.62 32.89 14.84
CA MET A 21 45.01 32.84 15.31
C MET A 21 45.74 34.18 15.11
N TRP A 22 45.43 34.89 14.03
CA TRP A 22 45.87 36.28 13.79
C TRP A 22 45.10 37.33 14.60
N GLY A 23 44.30 36.93 15.60
CA GLY A 23 43.63 37.85 16.53
C GLY A 23 42.45 38.63 15.92
N LYS A 24 41.91 38.22 14.77
CA LYS A 24 40.73 38.87 14.19
C LYS A 24 39.48 38.59 15.03
N LYS A 25 38.65 39.62 15.25
CA LYS A 25 37.37 39.48 15.95
C LYS A 25 36.34 38.77 15.06
N ALA A 26 35.37 38.08 15.67
CA ALA A 26 34.33 37.34 14.94
C ALA A 26 33.53 38.19 13.93
N SER A 27 33.39 39.50 14.15
CA SER A 27 32.77 40.43 13.18
C SER A 27 33.62 40.62 11.92
N GLN A 28 34.94 40.72 12.06
CA GLN A 28 35.87 40.88 10.94
C GLN A 28 35.93 39.60 10.11
N ILE A 29 36.01 38.44 10.78
CA ILE A 29 35.98 37.13 10.12
C ILE A 29 34.68 36.94 9.33
N ALA A 30 33.54 37.39 9.89
CA ALA A 30 32.25 37.30 9.23
C ALA A 30 32.19 38.13 7.94
N VAL A 31 32.73 39.36 7.94
CA VAL A 31 32.83 40.21 6.75
C VAL A 31 33.73 39.54 5.70
N LEU A 32 34.91 39.06 6.09
CA LEU A 32 35.88 38.42 5.18
C LEU A 32 35.32 37.16 4.51
N LEU A 33 34.51 36.37 5.21
CA LEU A 33 33.91 35.13 4.69
C LEU A 33 32.52 35.33 4.07
N GLY A 34 31.98 36.54 4.06
CA GLY A 34 30.61 36.79 3.60
C GLY A 34 29.54 36.05 4.42
N ARG A 35 29.82 35.81 5.72
CA ARG A 35 28.93 35.10 6.65
C ARG A 35 28.36 36.05 7.69
N HIS A 36 27.31 35.62 8.38
CA HIS A 36 26.75 36.40 9.49
C HIS A 36 27.63 36.29 10.74
N LYS A 37 27.82 37.39 11.48
CA LYS A 37 28.60 37.44 12.74
C LYS A 37 28.21 36.32 13.71
N SER A 38 26.91 36.10 13.90
CA SER A 38 26.42 35.04 14.81
C SER A 38 26.72 33.62 14.32
N THR A 39 26.97 33.41 13.03
CA THR A 39 27.41 32.09 12.52
C THR A 39 28.84 31.81 12.95
N ILE A 40 29.73 32.78 12.77
CA ILE A 40 31.14 32.67 13.18
C ILE A 40 31.26 32.56 14.69
N SER A 41 30.57 33.43 15.45
CA SER A 41 30.59 33.40 16.91
C SER A 41 30.12 32.06 17.48
N ARG A 42 29.03 31.49 16.94
CA ARG A 42 28.56 30.15 17.35
C ARG A 42 29.53 29.04 16.97
N GLU A 43 30.19 29.14 15.81
CA GLU A 43 31.18 28.15 15.38
C GLU A 43 32.39 28.14 16.32
N LEU A 44 32.96 29.32 16.59
CA LEU A 44 34.09 29.48 17.50
C LEU A 44 33.77 28.97 18.91
N CYS A 45 32.61 29.35 19.46
CA CYS A 45 32.21 28.95 20.81
C CYS A 45 31.90 27.44 20.93
N ARG A 46 31.21 26.84 19.96
CA ARG A 46 30.78 25.44 20.05
C ARG A 46 31.89 24.42 19.74
N ASN A 47 32.94 24.84 19.03
CA ASN A 47 33.93 23.91 18.48
C ASN A 47 35.36 24.16 19.00
N VAL A 48 35.54 24.84 20.14
CA VAL A 48 36.85 24.94 20.80
C VAL A 48 37.46 23.55 21.00
N SER A 49 38.74 23.38 20.69
CA SER A 49 39.42 22.10 20.86
C SER A 49 39.55 21.78 22.35
N PRO A 50 39.18 20.57 22.80
CA PRO A 50 39.35 20.18 24.20
C PRO A 50 40.82 20.00 24.61
N TYR A 51 41.75 19.91 23.65
CA TYR A 51 43.18 19.66 23.91
C TYR A 51 44.01 20.93 23.95
N TRP A 52 43.63 21.95 23.19
CA TRP A 52 44.49 23.09 22.91
C TRP A 52 43.90 24.42 23.41
N ASP A 53 42.71 24.40 24.01
CA ASP A 53 41.94 25.57 24.49
C ASP A 53 41.73 26.69 23.45
N HIS A 54 41.93 26.38 22.17
CA HIS A 54 41.65 27.26 21.05
C HIS A 54 40.91 26.52 19.92
N TYR A 55 40.32 27.29 19.02
CA TYR A 55 39.58 26.74 17.88
C TYR A 55 40.54 26.11 16.87
N THR A 56 40.31 24.84 16.52
CA THR A 56 41.01 24.16 15.42
C THR A 56 40.00 23.67 14.39
N ASP A 57 40.35 23.78 13.11
CA ASP A 57 39.45 23.41 12.01
C ASP A 57 39.18 21.89 11.98
N GLU A 58 40.19 21.08 12.28
CA GLU A 58 40.08 19.62 12.36
C GLU A 58 39.09 19.17 13.44
N SER A 59 39.23 19.69 14.67
CA SER A 59 38.31 19.36 15.76
C SER A 59 36.88 19.86 15.49
N ALA A 60 36.75 21.04 14.88
CA ALA A 60 35.47 21.59 14.47
C ALA A 60 34.78 20.74 13.41
N GLN A 61 35.54 20.24 12.44
CA GLN A 61 35.04 19.35 11.39
C GLN A 61 34.60 18.00 11.97
N LEU A 62 35.42 17.37 12.81
CA LEU A 62 35.07 16.12 13.49
C LEU A 62 33.80 16.24 14.34
N LYS A 63 33.67 17.34 15.10
CA LYS A 63 32.45 17.64 15.88
C LYS A 63 31.23 17.84 14.99
N ALA A 64 31.38 18.55 13.87
CA ALA A 64 30.29 18.76 12.91
C ALA A 64 29.82 17.43 12.27
N ASP A 65 30.76 16.58 11.87
CA ASP A 65 30.46 15.28 11.26
C ASP A 65 29.84 14.32 12.28
N ARG A 66 30.32 14.30 13.53
CA ARG A 66 29.72 13.54 14.62
C ARG A 66 28.26 13.97 14.85
N ARG A 67 28.00 15.28 14.95
CA ARG A 67 26.65 15.83 15.11
C ARG A 67 25.74 15.46 13.93
N ARG A 68 26.27 15.50 12.70
CA ARG A 68 25.52 15.08 11.49
C ARG A 68 25.15 13.59 11.55
N LYS A 69 26.11 12.72 11.89
CA LYS A 69 25.87 11.27 12.06
C LYS A 69 24.83 10.99 13.15
N GLN A 70 24.94 11.67 14.30
CA GLN A 70 24.00 11.52 15.41
C GLN A 70 22.60 12.04 15.06
N ALA A 71 22.49 13.14 14.30
CA ALA A 71 21.20 13.68 13.87
C ALA A 71 20.38 12.69 13.04
N SER A 72 21.06 11.83 12.26
CA SER A 72 20.41 10.75 11.49
C SER A 72 20.09 9.49 12.31
N GLN A 73 20.56 9.38 13.55
CA GLN A 73 20.38 8.19 14.41
C GLN A 73 19.21 8.32 15.39
N ARG A 74 18.18 9.12 15.09
CA ARG A 74 16.99 9.15 15.94
C ARG A 74 16.32 7.77 15.95
N TYR A 75 16.26 7.14 17.12
CA TYR A 75 15.49 5.93 17.32
C TYR A 75 14.04 6.18 16.89
N ARG A 76 13.55 5.37 15.94
CA ARG A 76 12.18 5.50 15.40
C ARG A 76 11.13 5.22 16.47
N LEU A 77 11.43 4.27 17.36
CA LEU A 77 10.70 4.02 18.60
C LEU A 77 11.49 4.64 19.75
N LYS A 78 10.88 5.60 20.45
CA LYS A 78 11.56 6.47 21.43
C LYS A 78 12.03 5.75 22.70
N ASN A 79 11.41 4.63 23.05
CA ASN A 79 11.59 3.96 24.33
C ASN A 79 11.57 2.44 24.11
N GLU A 80 12.43 1.72 24.81
CA GLU A 80 12.50 0.26 24.78
C GLU A 80 11.16 -0.37 25.18
N ARG A 81 10.47 0.20 26.18
CA ARG A 81 9.12 -0.25 26.57
C ARG A 81 8.11 -0.23 25.41
N ILE A 82 8.17 0.82 24.59
CA ILE A 82 7.30 0.96 23.41
C ILE A 82 7.71 -0.05 22.35
N ARG A 83 9.02 -0.26 22.15
CA ARG A 83 9.55 -1.25 21.21
C ARG A 83 9.08 -2.65 21.55
N SER A 84 9.35 -3.13 22.77
CA SER A 84 8.97 -4.50 23.17
C SER A 84 7.46 -4.72 23.09
N TYR A 85 6.66 -3.70 23.40
CA TYR A 85 5.21 -3.76 23.24
C TYR A 85 4.78 -3.87 21.77
N VAL A 86 5.32 -3.02 20.90
CA VAL A 86 5.03 -3.04 19.46
C VAL A 86 5.39 -4.38 18.85
N GLU A 87 6.58 -4.91 19.16
CA GLU A 87 7.06 -6.19 18.61
C GLU A 87 6.16 -7.35 19.01
N ARG A 88 5.86 -7.48 20.31
CA ARG A 88 4.93 -8.50 20.81
C ARG A 88 3.55 -8.39 20.17
N LYS A 89 3.00 -7.17 20.03
CA LYS A 89 1.67 -6.99 19.43
C LYS A 89 1.65 -7.24 17.93
N LEU A 90 2.74 -6.94 17.23
CA LEU A 90 2.88 -7.36 15.84
C LEU A 90 2.90 -8.89 15.76
N GLU A 91 3.66 -9.58 16.61
CA GLU A 91 3.67 -11.05 16.69
C GLU A 91 2.27 -11.64 16.98
N ASP A 92 1.46 -10.97 17.82
CA ASP A 92 0.05 -11.30 18.08
C ASP A 92 -0.89 -11.04 16.86
N GLY A 93 -0.37 -10.52 15.74
CA GLY A 93 -1.13 -10.22 14.52
C GLY A 93 -1.92 -8.91 14.53
N TRP A 94 -1.61 -8.00 15.45
CA TRP A 94 -2.30 -6.70 15.53
C TRP A 94 -1.82 -5.76 14.42
N SER A 95 -2.74 -4.94 13.89
CA SER A 95 -2.35 -3.91 12.94
C SER A 95 -1.70 -2.71 13.63
N PRO A 96 -0.75 -2.00 12.98
CA PRO A 96 -0.15 -0.78 13.52
C PRO A 96 -1.17 0.25 14.02
N GLU A 97 -2.32 0.36 13.36
CA GLU A 97 -3.42 1.25 13.77
C GLU A 97 -4.05 0.82 15.10
N ILE A 98 -4.26 -0.49 15.32
CA ILE A 98 -4.79 -1.01 16.59
C ILE A 98 -3.77 -0.80 17.71
N ILE A 99 -2.49 -1.09 17.44
CA ILE A 99 -1.41 -0.91 18.41
C ILE A 99 -1.34 0.55 18.86
N ALA A 100 -1.35 1.50 17.91
CA ALA A 100 -1.33 2.93 18.19
C ALA A 100 -2.57 3.41 18.96
N GLY A 101 -3.74 2.83 18.68
CA GLY A 101 -4.98 3.14 19.40
C GLY A 101 -5.02 2.60 20.83
N ARG A 102 -4.47 1.39 21.06
CA ARG A 102 -4.53 0.71 22.37
C ARG A 102 -3.38 1.01 23.30
N ILE A 103 -2.24 1.50 22.80
CA ILE A 103 -1.05 1.72 23.64
C ILE A 103 -1.31 2.60 24.86
N LYS A 104 -2.20 3.60 24.76
CA LYS A 104 -2.52 4.49 25.89
C LYS A 104 -3.21 3.76 27.05
N LEU A 105 -3.93 2.68 26.75
CA LEU A 105 -4.63 1.85 27.73
C LEU A 105 -3.69 0.78 28.29
N ASP A 106 -2.99 0.07 27.41
CA ASP A 106 -2.12 -1.06 27.78
C ASP A 106 -0.81 -0.58 28.45
N LEU A 107 -0.34 0.62 28.11
CA LEU A 107 0.87 1.27 28.65
C LEU A 107 0.59 2.76 28.94
N PRO A 108 0.03 3.08 30.12
CA PRO A 108 -0.22 4.46 30.52
C PRO A 108 1.04 5.33 30.45
N GLY A 109 0.89 6.56 29.92
CA GLY A 109 2.00 7.50 29.70
C GLY A 109 2.80 7.27 28.41
N CYS A 110 2.51 6.21 27.65
CA CYS A 110 3.13 5.96 26.35
C CYS A 110 2.18 6.30 25.19
N THR A 111 2.74 6.88 24.13
CA THR A 111 2.01 7.18 22.89
C THR A 111 2.88 6.92 21.68
N ILE A 112 2.28 6.36 20.62
CA ILE A 112 2.95 6.17 19.34
C ILE A 112 1.96 6.34 18.18
N SER A 113 2.41 6.86 17.05
CA SER A 113 1.63 6.88 15.81
C SER A 113 1.82 5.58 15.03
N HIS A 114 0.79 5.14 14.32
CA HIS A 114 0.89 3.96 13.44
C HIS A 114 1.96 4.14 12.36
N GLU A 115 2.19 5.37 11.89
CA GLU A 115 3.27 5.72 10.96
C GLU A 115 4.66 5.45 11.56
N ALA A 116 4.87 5.73 12.84
CA ALA A 116 6.15 5.43 13.49
C ALA A 116 6.42 3.92 13.58
N ILE A 117 5.36 3.12 13.75
CA ILE A 117 5.43 1.65 13.72
C ILE A 117 5.76 1.17 12.31
N TYR A 118 5.13 1.73 11.26
CA TYR A 118 5.50 1.40 9.88
C TYR A 118 6.95 1.74 9.58
N GLN A 119 7.39 2.95 9.90
CA GLN A 119 8.78 3.37 9.70
C GLN A 119 9.75 2.46 10.46
N TYR A 120 9.40 2.05 11.69
CA TYR A 120 10.18 1.08 12.45
C TYR A 120 10.38 -0.20 11.64
N VAL A 121 9.28 -0.86 11.23
CA VAL A 121 9.33 -2.13 10.49
C VAL A 121 10.14 -2.00 9.19
N TYR A 122 9.93 -0.95 8.40
CA TYR A 122 10.62 -0.79 7.11
C TYR A 122 12.10 -0.44 7.22
N HIS A 123 12.54 0.12 8.35
CA HIS A 123 13.94 0.46 8.59
C HIS A 123 14.77 -0.66 9.23
N LEU A 124 14.15 -1.77 9.62
CA LEU A 124 14.88 -2.96 10.10
C LEU A 124 15.72 -3.58 8.98
N ASP A 125 16.74 -4.34 9.41
CA ASP A 125 17.54 -5.16 8.51
C ASP A 125 16.67 -6.21 7.83
N LYS A 126 17.08 -6.62 6.62
CA LYS A 126 16.27 -7.47 5.74
C LYS A 126 15.64 -8.72 6.42
N PRO A 127 16.36 -9.53 7.23
CA PRO A 127 15.75 -10.70 7.85
C PRO A 127 14.65 -10.35 8.85
N GLU A 128 14.89 -9.38 9.74
CA GLU A 128 13.90 -8.92 10.71
C GLU A 128 12.74 -8.19 10.04
N ARG A 129 13.03 -7.34 9.06
CA ARG A 129 11.99 -6.65 8.29
C ARG A 129 11.05 -7.65 7.62
N ASP A 130 11.58 -8.68 6.99
CA ASP A 130 10.74 -9.69 6.33
C ASP A 130 9.90 -10.49 7.35
N LYS A 131 10.44 -10.75 8.56
CA LYS A 131 9.68 -11.31 9.70
C LYS A 131 8.49 -10.41 10.07
N TYR A 132 8.74 -9.14 10.40
CA TYR A 132 7.69 -8.22 10.85
C TYR A 132 6.70 -7.82 9.74
N ILE A 133 7.13 -7.75 8.48
CA ILE A 133 6.21 -7.58 7.34
C ILE A 133 5.23 -8.77 7.25
N GLY A 134 5.69 -9.99 7.58
CA GLY A 134 4.85 -11.18 7.63
C GLY A 134 3.69 -11.06 8.62
N TYR A 135 3.87 -10.34 9.72
CA TYR A 135 2.83 -10.10 10.72
C TYR A 135 1.81 -9.03 10.34
N LEU A 136 2.13 -8.15 9.39
CA LEU A 136 1.19 -7.11 8.96
C LEU A 136 0.02 -7.74 8.20
N ARG A 137 -1.21 -7.34 8.54
CA ARG A 137 -2.44 -7.79 7.83
C ARG A 137 -2.39 -7.58 6.32
N ARG A 138 -1.77 -6.47 5.90
CA ARG A 138 -1.51 -6.13 4.50
C ARG A 138 -0.08 -6.50 4.12
N SER A 139 0.43 -7.64 4.58
CA SER A 139 1.71 -8.18 4.13
C SER A 139 1.68 -8.14 2.60
N HIS A 140 2.48 -7.23 2.02
CA HIS A 140 2.35 -6.94 0.61
C HIS A 140 2.68 -8.23 -0.12
N ARG A 141 1.66 -8.93 -0.63
CA ARG A 141 1.85 -10.04 -1.57
C ARG A 141 2.74 -9.46 -2.66
N ARG A 142 3.98 -9.96 -2.76
CA ARG A 142 4.93 -9.51 -3.78
C ARG A 142 4.18 -9.51 -5.10
N ARG A 143 3.92 -8.31 -5.63
CA ARG A 143 3.17 -8.16 -6.86
C ARG A 143 4.04 -8.80 -7.93
N ARG A 144 3.68 -10.01 -8.37
CA ARG A 144 4.36 -10.63 -9.51
C ARG A 144 4.33 -9.64 -10.67
N LYS A 145 5.45 -9.48 -11.38
CA LYS A 145 5.49 -8.68 -12.61
C LYS A 145 4.32 -9.13 -13.50
N ARG A 146 3.45 -8.19 -13.88
CA ARG A 146 2.40 -8.45 -14.88
C ARG A 146 3.11 -8.88 -16.16
N GLY A 147 2.81 -10.08 -16.65
CA GLY A 147 3.44 -10.65 -17.86
C GLY A 147 3.89 -12.11 -17.71
N THR A 148 4.18 -12.59 -16.50
CA THR A 148 4.54 -14.01 -16.25
C THR A 148 3.36 -14.85 -15.75
N GLY A 149 2.14 -14.49 -16.18
CA GLY A 149 0.97 -15.35 -16.03
C GLY A 149 0.98 -16.38 -17.14
N LYS A 150 0.78 -17.66 -16.82
CA LYS A 150 0.56 -18.76 -17.77
C LYS A 150 -0.16 -18.25 -19.02
N ALA A 151 0.38 -18.56 -20.20
CA ALA A 151 -0.22 -18.26 -21.50
C ALA A 151 -1.74 -18.35 -21.39
N GLN A 152 -2.46 -17.31 -21.83
CA GLN A 152 -3.92 -17.31 -21.81
C GLN A 152 -4.40 -18.67 -22.30
N ARG A 153 -5.07 -19.43 -21.42
CA ARG A 153 -5.73 -20.65 -21.83
C ARG A 153 -6.74 -20.21 -22.88
N LYS A 154 -6.46 -20.45 -24.16
CA LYS A 154 -7.42 -20.25 -25.25
C LYS A 154 -8.75 -20.83 -24.76
N SER A 155 -9.80 -20.02 -24.76
CA SER A 155 -11.12 -20.51 -24.35
C SER A 155 -11.49 -21.67 -25.26
N ARG A 156 -11.77 -22.83 -24.67
CA ARG A 156 -12.08 -24.09 -25.38
C ARG A 156 -13.41 -24.05 -26.15
N ILE A 157 -14.15 -22.94 -26.09
CA ILE A 157 -15.47 -22.75 -26.70
C ILE A 157 -15.25 -22.02 -28.04
N PRO A 158 -15.47 -22.67 -29.18
CA PRO A 158 -15.44 -22.02 -30.49
C PRO A 158 -16.45 -20.87 -30.54
N ASN A 159 -16.08 -19.74 -31.15
CA ASN A 159 -16.96 -18.58 -31.36
C ASN A 159 -17.59 -18.01 -30.06
N ARG A 160 -16.90 -18.11 -28.92
CA ARG A 160 -17.35 -17.48 -27.67
C ARG A 160 -17.43 -15.97 -27.85
N ILE A 161 -18.63 -15.41 -27.69
CA ILE A 161 -18.87 -13.98 -27.69
C ILE A 161 -18.51 -13.46 -26.28
N SER A 162 -17.67 -12.43 -26.18
CA SER A 162 -17.39 -11.80 -24.87
C SER A 162 -18.66 -11.17 -24.31
N ILE A 163 -18.80 -11.17 -22.99
CA ILE A 163 -19.88 -10.45 -22.29
C ILE A 163 -19.84 -8.96 -22.65
N ASP A 164 -18.65 -8.42 -22.90
CA ASP A 164 -18.44 -7.02 -23.31
C ASP A 164 -19.07 -6.70 -24.67
N ASN A 165 -19.28 -7.71 -25.52
CA ASN A 165 -19.87 -7.56 -26.86
C ASN A 165 -21.40 -7.68 -26.85
N ARG A 166 -22.04 -7.68 -25.67
CA ARG A 166 -23.51 -7.76 -25.59
C ARG A 166 -24.18 -6.52 -26.17
N PRO A 167 -25.35 -6.64 -26.82
CA PRO A 167 -26.10 -5.48 -27.29
C PRO A 167 -26.47 -4.54 -26.15
N VAL A 168 -26.38 -3.23 -26.39
CA VAL A 168 -26.71 -2.16 -25.42
C VAL A 168 -28.13 -2.29 -24.85
N ALA A 169 -29.06 -2.87 -25.61
CA ALA A 169 -30.42 -3.13 -25.14
C ALA A 169 -30.46 -4.02 -23.87
N VAL A 170 -29.54 -5.00 -23.75
CA VAL A 170 -29.44 -5.92 -22.61
C VAL A 170 -28.92 -5.21 -21.36
N GLU A 171 -28.01 -4.24 -21.52
CA GLU A 171 -27.46 -3.43 -20.41
C GLU A 171 -28.51 -2.57 -19.73
N ARG A 172 -29.47 -2.06 -20.51
CA ARG A 172 -30.52 -1.17 -20.01
C ARG A 172 -31.54 -1.89 -19.11
N ARG A 173 -31.58 -3.23 -19.12
CA ARG A 173 -32.48 -4.08 -18.30
C ARG A 173 -33.96 -3.69 -18.39
N ARG A 174 -34.39 -3.15 -19.55
CA ARG A 174 -35.76 -2.63 -19.73
C ARG A 174 -36.76 -3.73 -20.12
N GLN A 175 -36.27 -4.84 -20.67
CA GLN A 175 -37.09 -5.93 -21.19
C GLN A 175 -36.88 -7.20 -20.35
N PHE A 176 -37.96 -7.95 -20.15
CA PHE A 176 -37.91 -9.27 -19.52
C PHE A 176 -37.40 -10.29 -20.55
N GLY A 177 -36.67 -11.31 -20.08
CA GLY A 177 -36.23 -12.44 -20.91
C GLY A 177 -34.73 -12.51 -21.14
N HIS A 178 -33.96 -11.60 -20.53
CA HIS A 178 -32.50 -11.68 -20.54
C HIS A 178 -32.03 -12.43 -19.29
N TRP A 179 -31.58 -13.66 -19.49
CA TRP A 179 -31.14 -14.55 -18.41
C TRP A 179 -29.61 -14.63 -18.35
N GLU A 180 -29.06 -14.57 -17.14
CA GLU A 180 -27.65 -14.81 -16.86
C GLU A 180 -27.46 -16.10 -16.07
N GLY A 181 -26.62 -16.98 -16.60
CA GLY A 181 -26.25 -18.24 -15.96
C GLY A 181 -24.89 -18.16 -15.27
N ASP A 182 -24.82 -18.57 -14.01
CA ASP A 182 -23.58 -18.76 -13.27
C ASP A 182 -23.52 -20.15 -12.60
N SER A 183 -22.31 -20.63 -12.34
CA SER A 183 -22.06 -21.93 -11.69
C SER A 183 -21.35 -21.72 -10.36
N LEU A 184 -22.09 -21.94 -9.27
CA LEU A 184 -21.53 -21.97 -7.93
C LEU A 184 -20.93 -23.35 -7.66
N VAL A 185 -19.62 -23.40 -7.43
CA VAL A 185 -18.86 -24.65 -7.29
C VAL A 185 -18.14 -24.65 -5.95
N SER A 186 -18.25 -25.76 -5.22
CA SER A 186 -17.43 -26.00 -4.03
C SER A 186 -16.05 -26.51 -4.42
N SER A 187 -15.01 -26.06 -3.72
CA SER A 187 -13.66 -26.61 -3.90
C SER A 187 -13.53 -28.07 -3.44
N ARG A 188 -14.48 -28.56 -2.64
CA ARG A 188 -14.43 -29.88 -1.99
C ARG A 188 -15.22 -30.98 -2.71
N ASN A 189 -16.08 -30.65 -3.68
CA ASN A 189 -16.84 -31.66 -4.42
C ASN A 189 -17.11 -31.25 -5.88
N SER A 190 -17.54 -32.22 -6.69
CA SER A 190 -17.83 -31.99 -8.13
C SER A 190 -19.26 -31.51 -8.40
N VAL A 191 -20.07 -31.32 -7.36
CA VAL A 191 -21.45 -30.84 -7.46
C VAL A 191 -21.42 -29.33 -7.65
N ALA A 192 -22.21 -28.86 -8.62
CA ALA A 192 -22.40 -27.44 -8.88
C ALA A 192 -23.86 -27.07 -8.62
N LEU A 193 -24.07 -25.85 -8.14
CA LEU A 193 -25.38 -25.22 -8.15
C LEU A 193 -25.40 -24.21 -9.29
N TYR A 194 -26.30 -24.42 -10.25
CA TYR A 194 -26.44 -23.54 -11.39
C TYR A 194 -27.49 -22.48 -11.07
N SER A 195 -27.11 -21.21 -11.12
CA SER A 195 -27.99 -20.06 -10.93
C SER A 195 -28.34 -19.44 -12.27
N LEU A 196 -29.63 -19.16 -12.45
CA LEU A 196 -30.19 -18.48 -13.60
C LEU A 196 -30.94 -17.26 -13.11
N VAL A 197 -30.46 -16.07 -13.45
CA VAL A 197 -31.04 -14.80 -12.98
C VAL A 197 -31.56 -14.01 -14.16
N GLU A 198 -32.83 -13.62 -14.09
CA GLU A 198 -33.42 -12.70 -15.07
C GLU A 198 -33.02 -11.25 -14.73
N ARG A 199 -32.48 -10.50 -15.71
CA ARG A 199 -31.79 -9.22 -15.44
C ARG A 199 -32.72 -8.07 -15.05
N LYS A 200 -33.99 -8.07 -15.46
CA LYS A 200 -34.96 -7.00 -15.14
C LYS A 200 -35.62 -7.22 -13.78
N THR A 201 -36.25 -8.38 -13.61
CA THR A 201 -37.04 -8.77 -12.44
C THR A 201 -36.20 -9.34 -11.31
N ARG A 202 -34.95 -9.74 -11.59
CA ARG A 202 -34.07 -10.46 -10.66
C ARG A 202 -34.62 -11.81 -10.20
N LEU A 203 -35.58 -12.37 -10.93
CA LEU A 203 -36.09 -13.72 -10.68
C LEU A 203 -34.92 -14.73 -10.77
N LEU A 204 -34.72 -15.47 -9.67
CA LEU A 204 -33.67 -16.47 -9.53
C LEU A 204 -34.26 -17.87 -9.67
N GLN A 205 -33.69 -18.66 -10.59
CA GLN A 205 -33.93 -20.09 -10.73
C GLN A 205 -32.64 -20.84 -10.37
N LEU A 206 -32.74 -21.84 -9.50
CA LEU A 206 -31.61 -22.66 -9.06
C LEU A 206 -31.81 -24.11 -9.49
N GLU A 207 -30.77 -24.73 -10.03
CA GLU A 207 -30.75 -26.16 -10.33
C GLU A 207 -29.46 -26.80 -9.84
N ARG A 208 -29.60 -27.89 -9.07
CA ARG A 208 -28.45 -28.69 -8.65
C ARG A 208 -27.97 -29.56 -9.81
N VAL A 209 -26.70 -29.42 -10.18
CA VAL A 209 -26.06 -30.19 -11.24
C VAL A 209 -24.98 -31.08 -10.63
N ARG A 210 -25.09 -32.41 -10.82
CA ARG A 210 -24.18 -33.38 -10.20
C ARG A 210 -22.70 -33.21 -10.63
N ARG A 211 -22.44 -32.75 -11.87
CA ARG A 211 -21.11 -32.43 -12.40
C ARG A 211 -21.19 -31.30 -13.43
N ARG A 212 -20.13 -30.51 -13.54
CA ARG A 212 -19.99 -29.41 -14.51
C ARG A 212 -19.62 -29.93 -15.90
N ASP A 213 -20.57 -30.61 -16.55
CA ASP A 213 -20.48 -31.00 -17.95
C ASP A 213 -21.56 -30.29 -18.78
N SER A 214 -21.24 -29.99 -20.05
CA SER A 214 -22.08 -29.17 -20.93
C SER A 214 -23.48 -29.77 -21.11
N LYS A 215 -23.59 -31.09 -21.24
CA LYS A 215 -24.86 -31.79 -21.43
C LYS A 215 -25.78 -31.61 -20.24
N ARG A 216 -25.27 -31.79 -19.01
CA ARG A 216 -26.06 -31.63 -17.79
C ARG A 216 -26.43 -30.17 -17.52
N THR A 217 -25.52 -29.23 -17.77
CA THR A 217 -25.84 -27.80 -17.65
C THR A 217 -26.91 -27.39 -18.65
N ALA A 218 -26.84 -27.83 -19.91
CA ALA A 218 -27.87 -27.55 -20.91
C ALA A 218 -29.24 -28.10 -20.49
N ARG A 219 -29.30 -29.33 -19.96
CA ARG A 219 -30.53 -29.92 -19.41
C ARG A 219 -31.09 -29.12 -18.25
N ALA A 220 -30.24 -28.65 -17.34
CA ALA A 220 -30.64 -27.80 -16.21
C ALA A 220 -31.28 -26.48 -16.69
N VAL A 221 -30.68 -25.84 -17.70
CA VAL A 221 -31.21 -24.63 -18.32
C VAL A 221 -32.56 -24.89 -18.97
N ILE A 222 -32.67 -25.93 -19.81
CA ILE A 222 -33.92 -26.29 -20.49
C ILE A 222 -35.02 -26.61 -19.47
N LYS A 223 -34.71 -27.35 -18.41
CA LYS A 223 -35.65 -27.70 -17.35
C LYS A 223 -36.21 -26.45 -16.64
N ARG A 224 -35.37 -25.45 -16.37
CA ARG A 224 -35.77 -24.24 -15.63
C ARG A 224 -36.40 -23.17 -16.50
N LEU A 225 -35.88 -22.95 -17.71
CA LEU A 225 -36.37 -21.90 -18.61
C LEU A 225 -37.48 -22.38 -19.55
N GLY A 226 -37.52 -23.68 -19.87
CA GLY A 226 -38.48 -24.27 -20.80
C GLY A 226 -39.94 -23.93 -20.49
N PRO A 227 -40.41 -24.05 -19.23
CA PRO A 227 -41.77 -23.66 -18.86
C PRO A 227 -42.03 -22.15 -19.03
N LEU A 228 -41.05 -21.32 -18.68
CA LEU A 228 -41.17 -19.86 -18.71
C LEU A 228 -41.22 -19.29 -20.13
N MET A 229 -40.63 -20.01 -21.09
CA MET A 229 -40.61 -19.63 -22.51
C MET A 229 -41.81 -20.17 -23.31
N ARG A 230 -42.63 -21.06 -22.73
CA ARG A 230 -43.81 -21.67 -23.38
C ARG A 230 -45.13 -21.00 -23.03
N THR A 231 -45.17 -20.19 -21.98
CA THR A 231 -46.31 -19.33 -21.69
C THR A 231 -46.34 -18.18 -22.70
N PRO A 232 -47.38 -18.04 -23.54
CA PRO A 232 -47.62 -16.77 -24.20
C PRO A 232 -47.88 -15.76 -23.08
N MET A 233 -46.99 -14.77 -22.93
CA MET A 233 -47.30 -13.59 -22.14
C MET A 233 -48.52 -12.94 -22.79
N ALA A 234 -49.69 -13.18 -22.22
CA ALA A 234 -50.91 -12.50 -22.63
C ALA A 234 -50.71 -10.99 -22.45
N ALA A 235 -50.91 -10.29 -23.57
CA ALA A 235 -51.21 -8.85 -23.72
C ALA A 235 -50.15 -7.83 -23.23
N SER A 236 -49.23 -7.45 -24.13
CA SER A 236 -49.25 -6.10 -24.72
C SER A 236 -48.32 -6.04 -25.94
N VAL A 237 -48.82 -5.37 -26.97
CA VAL A 237 -48.34 -5.36 -28.36
C VAL A 237 -46.87 -4.97 -28.49
N GLY A 238 -46.10 -5.77 -29.24
CA GLY A 238 -44.72 -5.46 -29.59
C GLY A 238 -43.96 -6.67 -30.12
N THR A 239 -44.15 -7.00 -31.39
CA THR A 239 -43.42 -8.01 -32.15
C THR A 239 -41.91 -7.81 -31.98
N SER A 240 -41.18 -8.78 -31.42
CA SER A 240 -39.71 -8.76 -31.46
C SER A 240 -39.12 -10.18 -31.37
N PRO A 241 -38.03 -10.47 -32.10
CA PRO A 241 -37.62 -11.83 -32.40
C PRO A 241 -36.92 -12.52 -31.21
N ARG A 242 -37.00 -13.86 -31.19
CA ARG A 242 -36.38 -14.76 -30.21
C ARG A 242 -34.97 -14.31 -29.82
N ALA A 243 -34.80 -13.91 -28.56
CA ALA A 243 -33.50 -13.50 -28.02
C ALA A 243 -32.60 -14.73 -27.74
N PRO A 244 -31.32 -14.71 -28.13
CA PRO A 244 -30.41 -15.82 -27.87
C PRO A 244 -30.04 -15.92 -26.39
N ILE A 245 -30.00 -17.15 -25.88
CA ILE A 245 -29.43 -17.47 -24.57
C ILE A 245 -27.91 -17.36 -24.69
N LEU A 246 -27.31 -16.35 -24.06
CA LEU A 246 -25.85 -16.23 -23.96
C LEU A 246 -25.37 -17.06 -22.76
N LEU A 247 -24.81 -18.24 -23.03
CA LEU A 247 -24.17 -19.09 -22.03
C LEU A 247 -22.69 -18.70 -21.89
N ASN A 248 -22.22 -18.56 -20.65
CA ASN A 248 -20.86 -18.12 -20.29
C ASN A 248 -19.76 -19.17 -20.46
#